data_AF-A0A7Y5W4R6-F1
#
_entry.id   AF-A0A7Y5W4R6-F1
#
_cell.length_a   1.000
_cell.length_b   1.000
_cell.length_c   1.000
_cell.angle_alpha   90.00
_cell.angle_beta   90.00
_cell.angle_gamma   90.00
#
_symmetry.space_group_name_H-M   'P 1'
#
loop_
_entity.id
_entity.type
_entity.pdbx_description
1 polymer ?
#
loop_
_entity_poly.entity_id
_entity_poly.type
_entity_poly.pdbx_seq_one_letter_code
_entity_poly.pdbx_strand_id
1 'polypeptide(L)'
;MTDSVASAIGTAPPSLEWLSPLPTDDYAEYRDDDFVARLNVELRKPLKDFWPRNGPQWDGLARSGRKVALIEAKSHLDELASPRCGAGHKSFVRISRSMLETQMYMSVTPKIDWTGTGYQYANRIAHLYFLRHLNDIDAHMVFVYFANDPTVRKPVSESQWDGAIRFMDVLLGIRRNRLSTFIHHVVIDVSRKETDNPMHGSGEAKRI
;
A
#
# COMPACT_ATOMS: atom_id res chain seq x y z
N MET A 1 -1.94 13.45 3.58
CA MET A 1 -1.61 12.15 2.94
C MET A 1 -0.35 12.21 2.09
N THR A 2 -0.24 13.15 1.13
CA THR A 2 0.94 13.31 0.26
C THR A 2 2.26 13.34 1.01
N ASP A 3 2.38 14.18 2.04
CA ASP A 3 3.63 14.32 2.81
C ASP A 3 4.02 13.02 3.52
N SER A 4 3.04 12.31 4.08
CA SER A 4 3.26 11.04 4.77
C SER A 4 3.69 9.94 3.78
N VAL A 5 3.07 9.87 2.61
CA VAL A 5 3.46 8.92 1.55
C VAL A 5 4.85 9.26 1.01
N ALA A 6 5.13 10.54 0.77
CA ALA A 6 6.43 11.01 0.28
C ALA A 6 7.54 10.66 1.28
N SER A 7 7.34 11.00 2.56
CA SER A 7 8.27 10.69 3.65
C SER A 7 8.52 9.18 3.76
N ALA A 8 7.46 8.36 3.70
CA ALA A 8 7.56 6.91 3.78
C ALA A 8 8.48 6.34 2.69
N ILE A 9 8.37 6.79 1.43
CA ILE A 9 9.22 6.31 0.34
C ILE A 9 10.60 7.03 0.27
N GLY A 10 10.94 7.83 1.28
CA GLY A 10 12.21 8.56 1.36
C GLY A 10 12.33 9.61 0.28
N THR A 11 11.28 10.41 0.09
CA THR A 11 11.24 11.58 -0.80
C THR A 11 10.55 12.75 -0.09
N ALA A 12 10.67 13.96 -0.62
CA ALA A 12 10.02 15.16 -0.06
C ALA A 12 9.08 15.81 -1.09
N PRO A 13 7.90 16.31 -0.73
CA PRO A 13 7.11 17.17 -1.61
C PRO A 13 7.97 18.34 -2.11
N PRO A 14 7.83 18.79 -3.38
CA PRO A 14 6.83 18.40 -4.38
C PRO A 14 7.24 17.23 -5.28
N SER A 15 8.29 16.47 -4.94
CA SER A 15 8.82 15.43 -5.83
C SER A 15 7.93 14.19 -6.02
N LEU A 16 6.88 14.04 -5.20
CA LEU A 16 5.90 12.98 -5.33
C LEU A 16 4.77 13.42 -6.27
N GLU A 17 4.68 12.74 -7.41
CA GLU A 17 3.61 12.88 -8.39
C GLU A 17 2.54 11.82 -8.12
N TRP A 18 1.30 12.23 -7.89
CA TRP A 18 0.15 11.32 -7.88
C TRP A 18 -0.24 10.96 -9.30
N LEU A 19 -0.37 9.66 -9.56
CA LEU A 19 -0.79 9.11 -10.85
C LEU A 19 -2.24 8.65 -10.79
N SER A 20 -2.72 8.19 -9.65
CA SER A 20 -4.15 7.91 -9.43
C SER A 20 -4.44 7.87 -7.93
N PRO A 21 -5.70 8.08 -7.52
CA PRO A 21 -6.80 8.66 -8.30
C PRO A 21 -6.58 10.16 -8.57
N LEU A 22 -7.03 10.66 -9.73
CA LEU A 22 -6.97 12.08 -10.10
C LEU A 22 -8.34 12.61 -10.54
N PRO A 23 -8.64 13.92 -10.38
CA PRO A 23 -9.88 14.48 -10.91
C PRO A 23 -10.05 14.27 -12.43
N THR A 24 -8.94 14.19 -13.17
CA THR A 24 -8.93 14.00 -14.63
C THR A 24 -9.19 12.56 -15.07
N ASP A 25 -9.10 11.59 -14.16
CA ASP A 25 -9.45 10.19 -14.41
C ASP A 25 -10.70 9.74 -13.64
N ASP A 26 -11.53 10.69 -13.20
CA ASP A 26 -12.73 10.45 -12.36
C ASP A 26 -12.41 9.64 -11.10
N TYR A 27 -11.23 9.92 -10.53
CA TYR A 27 -10.69 9.22 -9.37
C TYR A 27 -10.58 7.70 -9.58
N ALA A 28 -10.12 7.28 -10.76
CA ALA A 28 -10.01 5.87 -11.11
C ALA A 28 -9.00 5.10 -10.26
N GLU A 29 -9.37 3.87 -9.90
CA GLU A 29 -8.49 2.87 -9.30
C GLU A 29 -8.10 1.82 -10.33
N TYR A 30 -6.80 1.57 -10.45
CA TYR A 30 -6.24 0.76 -11.53
C TYR A 30 -5.90 -0.66 -11.07
N ARG A 31 -5.96 -1.62 -12.00
CA ARG A 31 -5.58 -3.03 -11.77
C ARG A 31 -4.92 -3.61 -13.02
N ASP A 32 -4.43 -4.85 -12.92
CA ASP A 32 -3.84 -5.62 -14.03
C ASP A 32 -2.82 -4.81 -14.87
N ASP A 33 -2.84 -4.91 -16.19
CA ASP A 33 -1.89 -4.22 -17.05
C ASP A 33 -2.09 -2.68 -17.01
N ASP A 34 -3.27 -2.20 -16.64
CA ASP A 34 -3.57 -0.76 -16.59
C ASP A 34 -2.81 -0.06 -15.45
N PHE A 35 -2.63 -0.70 -14.29
CA PHE A 35 -1.81 -0.09 -13.22
C PHE A 35 -0.33 -0.02 -13.64
N VAL A 36 0.16 -1.04 -14.36
CA VAL A 36 1.53 -1.07 -14.87
C VAL A 36 1.75 0.05 -15.89
N ALA A 37 0.79 0.21 -16.82
CA ALA A 37 0.79 1.30 -17.79
C ALA A 37 0.73 2.66 -17.08
N ARG A 38 -0.09 2.80 -16.04
CA ARG A 38 -0.23 4.04 -15.28
C ARG A 38 1.06 4.42 -14.55
N LEU A 39 1.76 3.44 -13.98
CA LEU A 39 3.08 3.62 -13.38
C LEU A 39 4.18 3.97 -14.40
N ASN A 40 3.93 3.76 -15.70
CA ASN A 40 4.87 3.97 -16.79
C ASN A 40 6.19 3.20 -16.58
N VAL A 41 6.07 1.90 -16.29
CA VAL A 41 7.21 1.00 -16.05
C VAL A 41 7.25 -0.13 -17.08
N GLU A 42 8.45 -0.57 -17.43
CA GLU A 42 8.65 -1.72 -18.32
C GLU A 42 8.87 -3.00 -17.52
N LEU A 43 8.11 -4.04 -17.85
CA LEU A 43 8.21 -5.34 -17.20
C LEU A 43 9.14 -6.28 -17.97
N ARG A 44 10.17 -6.80 -17.29
CA ARG A 44 10.99 -7.92 -17.80
C ARG A 44 10.21 -9.25 -17.78
N LYS A 45 9.38 -9.46 -16.77
CA LYS A 45 8.47 -10.60 -16.62
C LYS A 45 7.02 -10.11 -16.70
N PRO A 46 6.23 -10.53 -17.70
CA PRO A 46 4.85 -10.11 -17.85
C PRO A 46 4.00 -10.43 -16.61
N LEU A 47 3.08 -9.53 -16.24
CA LEU A 47 2.20 -9.71 -15.08
C LEU A 47 1.36 -11.00 -15.21
N LYS A 48 0.84 -11.30 -16.40
CA LYS A 48 0.07 -12.52 -16.67
C LYS A 48 0.79 -13.83 -16.33
N ASP A 49 2.12 -13.83 -16.30
CA ASP A 49 2.92 -15.01 -15.96
C ASP A 49 3.11 -15.16 -14.44
N PHE A 50 2.83 -14.09 -13.69
CA PHE A 50 2.90 -14.05 -12.22
C PHE A 50 1.52 -14.08 -11.57
N TRP A 51 0.54 -13.32 -12.07
CA TRP A 51 -0.80 -13.20 -11.47
C TRP A 51 -1.90 -13.47 -12.52
N PRO A 52 -3.06 -14.05 -12.14
CA PRO A 52 -4.20 -14.13 -13.05
C PRO A 52 -4.82 -12.74 -13.30
N ARG A 53 -5.60 -12.61 -14.38
CA ARG A 53 -6.45 -11.43 -14.61
C ARG A 53 -7.41 -11.22 -13.45
N ASN A 54 -7.87 -9.98 -13.30
CA ASN A 54 -8.61 -9.50 -12.15
C ASN A 54 -7.77 -9.59 -10.87
N GLY A 55 -6.53 -9.12 -10.94
CA GLY A 55 -5.62 -8.94 -9.82
C GLY A 55 -6.03 -7.80 -8.88
N PRO A 56 -5.17 -7.41 -7.92
CA PRO A 56 -5.48 -6.33 -6.98
C PRO A 56 -5.79 -5.02 -7.69
N GLN A 57 -6.75 -4.28 -7.15
CA GLN A 57 -7.09 -2.91 -7.54
C GLN A 57 -6.44 -1.95 -6.55
N TRP A 58 -5.73 -0.94 -7.03
CA TRP A 58 -4.93 -0.05 -6.18
C TRP A 58 -5.69 1.23 -5.86
N ASP A 59 -5.83 1.53 -4.57
CA ASP A 59 -6.47 2.76 -4.08
C ASP A 59 -5.67 4.02 -4.45
N GLY A 60 -4.40 3.85 -4.82
CA GLY A 60 -3.60 4.91 -5.39
C GLY A 60 -2.29 4.44 -6.01
N LEU A 61 -1.77 5.27 -6.89
CA LEU A 61 -0.48 5.11 -7.55
C LEU A 61 0.27 6.43 -7.52
N ALA A 62 1.55 6.40 -7.22
CA ALA A 62 2.39 7.60 -7.20
C ALA A 62 3.82 7.31 -7.69
N ARG A 63 4.55 8.37 -8.03
CA ARG A 63 5.92 8.31 -8.54
C ARG A 63 6.78 9.42 -7.97
N SER A 64 8.06 9.14 -7.74
CA SER A 64 9.09 10.15 -7.51
C SER A 64 10.38 9.76 -8.23
N GLY A 65 10.65 10.44 -9.35
CA GLY A 65 11.74 10.05 -10.26
C GLY A 65 11.55 8.62 -10.79
N ARG A 66 12.44 7.71 -10.39
CA ARG A 66 12.37 6.27 -10.72
C ARG A 66 11.62 5.42 -9.70
N LYS A 67 11.34 5.97 -8.52
CA LYS A 67 10.56 5.27 -7.49
C LYS A 67 9.10 5.28 -7.87
N VAL A 68 8.44 4.15 -7.71
CA VAL A 68 6.99 4.03 -7.84
C VAL A 68 6.39 3.56 -6.53
N ALA A 69 5.20 4.03 -6.19
CA ALA A 69 4.48 3.66 -4.99
C ALA A 69 3.11 3.09 -5.36
N LEU A 70 2.78 1.95 -4.76
CA LEU A 70 1.46 1.34 -4.80
C LEU A 70 0.81 1.54 -3.44
N ILE A 71 -0.41 2.05 -3.44
CA ILE A 71 -1.12 2.44 -2.23
C ILE A 71 -2.31 1.51 -2.00
N GLU A 72 -2.44 1.05 -0.75
CA GLU A 72 -3.62 0.38 -0.20
C GLU A 72 -4.08 1.20 1.01
N ALA A 73 -5.31 1.69 1.01
CA ALA A 73 -5.88 2.50 2.08
C ALA A 73 -6.97 1.74 2.84
N LYS A 74 -7.03 1.91 4.16
CA LYS A 74 -8.05 1.29 5.04
C LYS A 74 -8.55 2.26 6.09
N SER A 75 -9.84 2.23 6.37
CA SER A 75 -10.48 3.03 7.43
C SER A 75 -11.11 2.19 8.53
N HIS A 76 -11.33 0.88 8.31
CA HIS A 76 -11.88 -0.03 9.33
C HIS A 76 -10.99 -1.25 9.59
N LEU A 77 -10.94 -1.71 10.85
CA LEU A 77 -10.12 -2.86 11.26
C LEU A 77 -10.56 -4.18 10.63
N ASP A 78 -11.85 -4.36 10.35
CA ASP A 78 -12.39 -5.57 9.74
C ASP A 78 -11.90 -5.77 8.29
N GLU A 79 -11.48 -4.71 7.62
CA GLU A 79 -10.86 -4.77 6.30
C GLU A 79 -9.47 -5.43 6.29
N LEU A 80 -8.77 -5.48 7.43
CA LEU A 80 -7.47 -6.17 7.53
C LEU A 80 -7.64 -7.68 7.42
N ALA A 81 -8.65 -8.24 8.10
CA ALA A 81 -8.97 -9.66 8.08
C ALA A 81 -9.76 -10.05 6.81
N SER A 82 -9.24 -9.65 5.65
CA SER A 82 -9.84 -9.93 4.35
C SER A 82 -10.15 -11.43 4.17
N PRO A 83 -11.25 -11.75 3.46
CA PRO A 83 -11.63 -13.13 3.22
C PRO A 83 -10.58 -13.85 2.38
N ARG A 84 -10.65 -15.18 2.40
CA ARG A 84 -9.80 -16.05 1.58
C ARG A 84 -9.91 -15.75 0.09
N CYS A 85 -8.90 -16.18 -0.66
CA CYS A 85 -8.89 -16.12 -2.11
C CYS A 85 -10.15 -16.80 -2.70
N GLY A 86 -10.94 -16.04 -3.48
CA GLY A 86 -12.14 -16.52 -4.17
C GLY A 86 -11.90 -16.99 -5.61
N ALA A 87 -10.63 -17.21 -6.00
CA ALA A 87 -10.29 -17.53 -7.38
C ALA A 87 -10.66 -18.97 -7.77
N GLY A 88 -11.09 -19.17 -9.01
CA GLY A 88 -11.28 -20.52 -9.58
C GLY A 88 -9.97 -21.29 -9.70
N HIS A 89 -10.05 -22.63 -9.83
CA HIS A 89 -8.91 -23.54 -9.70
C HIS A 89 -7.63 -23.14 -10.45
N LYS A 90 -7.72 -22.82 -11.75
CA LYS A 90 -6.54 -22.43 -12.55
C LYS A 90 -5.87 -21.16 -12.04
N SER A 91 -6.67 -20.16 -11.66
CA SER A 91 -6.19 -18.91 -11.10
C SER A 91 -5.61 -19.12 -9.70
N PHE A 92 -6.26 -19.96 -8.89
CA PHE A 92 -5.80 -20.31 -7.54
C PHE A 92 -4.40 -20.95 -7.56
N VAL A 93 -4.16 -21.92 -8.45
CA VAL A 93 -2.84 -22.56 -8.60
C VAL A 93 -1.75 -21.52 -8.89
N ARG A 94 -2.03 -20.55 -9.77
CA ARG A 94 -1.08 -19.46 -10.08
C ARG A 94 -0.86 -18.56 -8.87
N ILE A 95 -1.92 -18.15 -8.18
CA ILE A 95 -1.84 -17.33 -6.97
C ILE A 95 -1.01 -18.03 -5.89
N SER A 96 -1.30 -19.29 -5.58
CA SER A 96 -0.57 -20.07 -4.57
C SER A 96 0.91 -20.20 -4.91
N ARG A 97 1.24 -20.42 -6.18
CA ARG A 97 2.64 -20.45 -6.64
C ARG A 97 3.34 -19.11 -6.39
N SER A 98 2.71 -18.00 -6.78
CA SER A 98 3.27 -16.66 -6.62
C SER A 98 3.41 -16.24 -5.16
N MET A 99 2.46 -16.64 -4.31
CA MET A 99 2.58 -16.47 -2.85
C MET A 99 3.77 -17.27 -2.30
N LEU A 100 3.92 -18.52 -2.71
CA LEU A 100 5.02 -19.36 -2.24
C LEU A 100 6.40 -18.81 -2.68
N GLU A 101 6.53 -18.39 -3.94
CA GLU A 101 7.74 -17.73 -4.44
C GLU A 101 8.07 -16.47 -3.61
N THR A 102 7.06 -15.66 -3.28
CA THR A 102 7.18 -14.47 -2.43
C THR A 102 7.63 -14.82 -1.01
N GLN A 103 6.97 -15.80 -0.37
CA GLN A 103 7.30 -16.26 0.98
C GLN A 103 8.74 -16.79 1.07
N MET A 104 9.18 -17.54 0.06
CA MET A 104 10.56 -18.04 -0.02
C MET A 104 11.55 -16.89 -0.11
N TYR A 105 11.28 -15.89 -0.96
CA TYR A 105 12.13 -14.70 -1.07
C TYR A 105 12.22 -13.93 0.26
N MET A 106 11.11 -13.88 0.99
CA MET A 106 11.02 -13.23 2.31
C MET A 106 11.50 -14.10 3.47
N SER A 107 11.88 -15.36 3.22
CA SER A 107 12.29 -16.32 4.26
C SER A 107 11.23 -16.54 5.35
N VAL A 108 9.95 -16.60 4.96
CA VAL A 108 8.83 -16.88 5.88
C VAL A 108 8.90 -18.32 6.38
N THR A 109 8.98 -18.51 7.70
CA THR A 109 9.03 -19.83 8.37
C THR A 109 8.18 -19.86 9.65
N PRO A 110 7.28 -20.86 9.84
CA PRO A 110 6.93 -21.93 8.90
C PRO A 110 6.16 -21.39 7.68
N LYS A 111 5.92 -22.23 6.66
CA LYS A 111 5.06 -21.86 5.54
C LYS A 111 3.63 -21.66 6.04
N ILE A 112 3.10 -20.46 5.86
CA ILE A 112 1.73 -20.08 6.23
C ILE A 112 0.86 -20.02 4.97
N ASP A 113 -0.42 -20.37 5.05
CA ASP A 113 -1.33 -20.21 3.91
C ASP A 113 -1.73 -18.74 3.72
N TRP A 114 -1.03 -18.04 2.81
CA TRP A 114 -1.32 -16.67 2.41
C TRP A 114 -2.57 -16.54 1.50
N THR A 115 -3.21 -17.65 1.13
CA THR A 115 -4.48 -17.64 0.37
C THR A 115 -5.71 -17.67 1.27
N GLY A 116 -5.52 -17.82 2.59
CA GLY A 116 -6.55 -17.78 3.61
C GLY A 116 -6.86 -16.36 4.12
N THR A 117 -7.07 -16.22 5.42
CA THR A 117 -7.32 -14.92 6.08
C THR A 117 -6.15 -13.97 5.86
N GLY A 118 -6.44 -12.71 5.50
CA GLY A 118 -5.40 -11.72 5.21
C GLY A 118 -4.89 -11.77 3.77
N TYR A 119 -5.60 -12.47 2.87
CA TYR A 119 -5.24 -12.63 1.46
C TYR A 119 -4.96 -11.30 0.74
N GLN A 120 -5.75 -10.24 1.01
CA GLN A 120 -5.50 -8.95 0.38
C GLN A 120 -4.13 -8.38 0.77
N TYR A 121 -3.81 -8.35 2.06
CA TYR A 121 -2.51 -7.89 2.54
C TYR A 121 -1.35 -8.71 1.93
N ALA A 122 -1.48 -10.03 1.93
CA ALA A 122 -0.49 -10.92 1.33
C ALA A 122 -0.33 -10.70 -0.20
N ASN A 123 -1.42 -10.43 -0.92
CA ASN A 123 -1.36 -10.23 -2.36
C ASN A 123 -0.69 -8.90 -2.74
N ARG A 124 -0.79 -7.86 -1.90
CA ARG A 124 -0.07 -6.60 -2.09
C ARG A 124 1.44 -6.81 -1.95
N ILE A 125 1.85 -7.58 -0.95
CA ILE A 125 3.25 -7.96 -0.76
C ILE A 125 3.77 -8.80 -1.93
N ALA A 126 2.96 -9.72 -2.47
CA ALA A 126 3.32 -10.49 -3.66
C ALA A 126 3.53 -9.60 -4.90
N HIS A 127 2.74 -8.54 -5.07
CA HIS A 127 2.95 -7.58 -6.17
C HIS A 127 4.18 -6.70 -5.96
N LEU A 128 4.51 -6.35 -4.70
CA LEU A 128 5.79 -5.70 -4.39
C LEU A 128 6.98 -6.59 -4.77
N TYR A 129 6.93 -7.87 -4.41
CA TYR A 129 7.93 -8.86 -4.83
C TYR A 129 8.06 -8.93 -6.36
N PHE A 130 6.92 -9.00 -7.07
CA PHE A 130 6.90 -9.03 -8.53
C PHE A 130 7.56 -7.82 -9.17
N LEU A 131 7.23 -6.61 -8.73
CA LEU A 131 7.81 -5.40 -9.31
C LEU A 131 9.30 -5.28 -8.96
N ARG A 132 9.66 -5.45 -7.68
CA ARG A 132 11.04 -5.25 -7.24
C ARG A 132 11.97 -6.35 -7.69
N HIS A 133 11.64 -7.59 -7.36
CA HIS A 133 12.56 -8.71 -7.54
C HIS A 133 12.52 -9.27 -8.96
N LEU A 134 11.32 -9.49 -9.50
CA LEU A 134 11.18 -10.12 -10.81
C LEU A 134 11.34 -9.13 -11.97
N ASN A 135 11.10 -7.84 -11.73
CA ASN A 135 11.13 -6.81 -12.77
C ASN A 135 12.16 -5.69 -12.55
N ASP A 136 12.88 -5.69 -11.42
CA ASP A 136 13.93 -4.69 -11.13
C ASP A 136 13.42 -3.24 -11.12
N ILE A 137 12.18 -3.06 -10.64
CA ILE A 137 11.53 -1.76 -10.49
C ILE A 137 11.71 -1.28 -9.05
N ASP A 138 12.03 0.00 -8.85
CA ASP A 138 12.15 0.60 -7.52
C ASP A 138 10.76 0.89 -6.92
N ALA A 139 9.98 -0.17 -6.72
CA ALA A 139 8.62 -0.12 -6.22
C ALA A 139 8.54 -0.12 -4.70
N HIS A 140 7.63 0.66 -4.14
CA HIS A 140 7.31 0.69 -2.72
C HIS A 140 5.83 0.36 -2.51
N MET A 141 5.54 -0.41 -1.47
CA MET A 141 4.18 -0.68 -1.01
C MET A 141 3.88 0.23 0.17
N VAL A 142 2.82 1.03 0.08
CA VAL A 142 2.40 1.93 1.14
C VAL A 142 0.99 1.57 1.58
N PHE A 143 0.88 1.00 2.79
CA PHE A 143 -0.39 0.81 3.46
C PHE A 143 -0.74 2.08 4.24
N VAL A 144 -1.86 2.69 3.94
CA VAL A 144 -2.37 3.89 4.61
C VAL A 144 -3.55 3.49 5.49
N TYR A 145 -3.50 3.91 6.75
CA TYR A 145 -4.53 3.63 7.74
C TYR A 145 -5.09 4.93 8.29
N PHE A 146 -6.40 5.14 8.18
CA PHE A 146 -7.05 6.33 8.72
C PHE A 146 -7.44 6.09 10.17
N ALA A 147 -6.86 6.87 11.08
CA ALA A 147 -7.09 6.80 12.52
C ALA A 147 -8.02 7.93 12.98
N ASN A 148 -8.79 7.65 14.04
CA ASN A 148 -9.67 8.58 14.73
C ASN A 148 -10.70 9.28 13.82
N ASP A 149 -11.14 8.63 12.75
CA ASP A 149 -12.11 9.19 11.82
C ASP A 149 -13.49 9.37 12.47
N PRO A 150 -13.96 10.61 12.71
CA PRO A 150 -15.24 10.84 13.37
C PRO A 150 -16.44 10.52 12.47
N THR A 151 -16.21 10.32 11.16
CA THR A 151 -17.27 10.02 10.18
C THR A 151 -17.62 8.54 10.11
N VAL A 152 -16.74 7.66 10.60
CA VAL A 152 -17.00 6.22 10.66
C VAL A 152 -17.65 5.82 11.99
N ARG A 153 -18.50 4.79 11.95
CA ARG A 153 -19.24 4.32 13.13
C ARG A 153 -18.33 3.83 14.26
N LYS A 154 -17.16 3.30 13.93
CA LYS A 154 -16.19 2.74 14.88
C LYS A 154 -14.80 3.27 14.56
N PRO A 155 -14.46 4.50 15.01
CA PRO A 155 -13.15 5.08 14.79
C PRO A 155 -12.05 4.19 15.41
N VAL A 156 -10.93 4.06 14.71
CA VAL A 156 -9.80 3.22 15.10
C VAL A 156 -8.64 4.12 15.52
N SER A 157 -8.08 3.95 16.71
CA SER A 157 -6.93 4.73 17.15
C SER A 157 -5.64 4.30 16.45
N GLU A 158 -4.62 5.17 16.49
CA GLU A 158 -3.28 4.84 15.99
C GLU A 158 -2.72 3.57 16.67
N SER A 159 -2.88 3.46 18.00
CA SER A 159 -2.43 2.30 18.77
C SER A 159 -3.17 1.01 18.41
N GLN A 160 -4.45 1.10 18.01
CA GLN A 160 -5.22 -0.04 17.52
C GLN A 160 -4.73 -0.49 16.15
N TRP A 161 -4.44 0.44 15.24
CA TRP A 161 -3.82 0.12 13.95
C TRP A 161 -2.47 -0.56 14.13
N ASP A 162 -1.60 -0.02 14.97
CA ASP A 162 -0.31 -0.61 15.32
C ASP A 162 -0.45 -2.06 15.83
N GLY A 163 -1.41 -2.33 16.71
CA GLY A 163 -1.70 -3.66 17.22
C GLY A 163 -2.18 -4.60 16.11
N ALA A 164 -3.08 -4.14 15.25
CA ALA A 164 -3.66 -4.93 14.18
C ALA A 164 -2.65 -5.25 13.06
N ILE A 165 -1.76 -4.31 12.71
CA ILE A 165 -0.68 -4.51 11.75
C ILE A 165 0.29 -5.58 12.28
N ARG A 166 0.75 -5.45 13.53
CA ARG A 166 1.61 -6.46 14.15
C ARG A 166 0.95 -7.84 14.19
N PHE A 167 -0.35 -7.87 14.49
CA PHE A 167 -1.11 -9.12 14.47
C PHE A 167 -1.15 -9.72 13.06
N MET A 168 -1.36 -8.91 12.02
CA MET A 168 -1.34 -9.37 10.62
C MET A 168 0.03 -9.95 10.23
N ASP A 169 1.11 -9.28 10.60
CA ASP A 169 2.46 -9.77 10.33
C ASP A 169 2.71 -11.12 11.04
N VAL A 170 2.33 -11.25 12.31
CA VAL A 170 2.42 -12.51 13.05
C VAL A 170 1.57 -13.61 12.39
N LEU A 171 0.32 -13.29 12.03
CA LEU A 171 -0.61 -14.21 11.37
C LEU A 171 -0.02 -14.76 10.07
N LEU A 172 0.65 -13.91 9.29
CA LEU A 172 1.24 -14.27 8.00
C LEU A 172 2.69 -14.76 8.11
N GLY A 173 3.26 -14.83 9.31
CA GLY A 173 4.66 -15.23 9.54
C GLY A 173 5.68 -14.23 9.01
N ILE A 174 5.27 -12.98 8.79
CA ILE A 174 6.12 -11.91 8.29
C ILE A 174 6.98 -11.40 9.44
N ARG A 175 8.29 -11.36 9.19
CA ARG A 175 9.30 -10.75 10.05
C ARG A 175 10.14 -9.81 9.19
N ARG A 176 11.12 -9.13 9.79
CA ARG A 176 12.09 -8.35 9.03
C ARG A 176 12.75 -9.22 7.95
N ASN A 177 12.66 -8.78 6.70
CA ASN A 177 13.05 -9.53 5.52
C ASN A 177 13.55 -8.57 4.41
N ARG A 178 13.87 -9.13 3.24
CA ARG A 178 14.43 -8.41 2.09
C ARG A 178 13.52 -7.32 1.50
N LEU A 179 12.22 -7.38 1.75
CA LEU A 179 11.24 -6.38 1.32
C LEU A 179 10.90 -5.35 2.40
N SER A 180 11.33 -5.53 3.66
CA SER A 180 10.88 -4.70 4.78
C SER A 180 11.17 -3.21 4.62
N THR A 181 12.24 -2.82 3.93
CA THR A 181 12.55 -1.39 3.68
C THR A 181 11.67 -0.75 2.60
N PHE A 182 10.83 -1.54 1.93
CA PHE A 182 9.97 -1.12 0.84
C PHE A 182 8.48 -1.35 1.14
N ILE A 183 8.17 -1.84 2.35
CA ILE A 183 6.81 -1.96 2.86
C ILE A 183 6.66 -0.91 3.95
N HIS A 184 5.72 0.00 3.76
CA HIS A 184 5.51 1.14 4.62
C HIS A 184 4.10 1.10 5.20
N HIS A 185 4.00 1.30 6.51
CA HIS A 185 2.73 1.48 7.21
C HIS A 185 2.65 2.94 7.65
N VAL A 186 1.66 3.66 7.11
CA VAL A 186 1.44 5.06 7.38
C VAL A 186 0.09 5.20 8.07
N VAL A 187 0.09 5.67 9.30
CA VAL A 187 -1.14 5.97 10.03
C VAL A 187 -1.39 7.48 9.95
N ILE A 188 -2.59 7.85 9.50
CA ILE A 188 -3.02 9.25 9.35
C ILE A 188 -4.16 9.47 10.34
N ASP A 189 -3.90 10.26 11.38
CA ASP A 189 -4.93 10.74 12.29
C ASP A 189 -5.75 11.84 11.60
N VAL A 190 -6.98 11.51 11.19
CA VAL A 190 -7.84 12.46 10.48
C VAL A 190 -8.58 13.42 11.42
N SER A 191 -8.54 13.17 12.73
CA SER A 191 -9.11 14.09 13.73
C SER A 191 -8.22 15.31 13.95
N ARG A 192 -6.92 15.17 13.64
CA ARG A 192 -5.98 16.29 13.63
C ARG A 192 -6.31 17.17 12.44
N LYS A 193 -6.83 18.37 12.71
CA LYS A 193 -6.81 19.45 11.73
C LYS A 193 -5.36 19.64 11.30
N GLU A 194 -5.10 19.90 10.02
CA GLU A 194 -3.81 20.40 9.56
C GLU A 194 -3.49 21.70 10.29
N THR A 195 -2.89 21.60 11.47
CA THR A 195 -2.30 22.71 12.21
C THR A 195 -0.80 22.60 11.99
N ASP A 196 -0.31 23.31 10.98
CA ASP A 196 0.79 24.28 11.12
C ASP A 196 1.34 24.68 9.74
N ASN A 197 0.80 25.78 9.20
CA ASN A 197 1.56 26.65 8.33
C ASN A 197 1.72 28.01 9.02
N PRO A 198 2.77 28.22 9.86
CA PRO A 198 3.04 29.53 10.42
C PRO A 198 3.82 30.34 9.38
N MET A 199 3.14 30.82 8.33
CA MET A 199 3.69 31.81 7.41
C MET A 199 2.62 32.78 6.91
N HIS A 200 2.41 33.84 7.68
CA HIS A 200 1.91 35.21 7.38
C HIS A 200 1.03 35.65 8.57
N GLY A 201 1.28 36.73 9.29
CA GLY A 201 2.25 37.80 9.16
C GLY A 201 2.10 38.72 10.38
N SER A 202 3.19 39.37 10.72
CA SER A 202 3.26 40.53 11.61
C SER A 202 2.17 41.57 11.32
N GLY A 203 1.52 42.05 12.37
CA GLY A 203 0.62 43.20 12.31
C GLY A 203 0.46 43.83 13.68
N GLU A 204 1.41 44.71 14.03
CA GLU A 204 1.35 45.60 15.19
C GLU A 204 0.02 46.37 15.22
N ALA A 205 -0.71 46.25 16.33
CA ALA A 205 -1.76 47.19 16.67
C ALA A 205 -1.12 48.50 17.17
N LYS A 206 -1.04 49.51 16.32
CA LYS A 206 -0.85 50.89 16.77
C LYS A 206 -2.18 51.46 17.24
N ARG A 207 -2.20 51.83 18.53
CA ARG A 207 -3.06 52.88 19.09
C ARG A 207 -2.86 54.17 18.27
N ILE A 208 -3.95 54.81 17.84
CA ILE A 208 -4.44 56.17 18.17
C ILE A 208 -5.89 56.21 17.71
#